data_AF-A0A118KGM0-F1
#
_entry.id   AF-A0A118KGM0-F1
#
_cell.length_a   1.000
_cell.length_b   1.000
_cell.length_c   1.000
_cell.angle_alpha   90.00
_cell.angle_beta   90.00
_cell.angle_gamma   90.00
#
_symmetry.space_group_name_H-M   'P 1'
#
loop_
_entity.id
_entity.type
_entity.pdbx_description
1 polymer ?
#
loop_
_entity_poly.entity_id
_entity_poly.type
_entity_poly.pdbx_seq_one_letter_code
_entity_poly.pdbx_strand_id
1 'polypeptide(L)'
;MKKQALSRPGRPTRTKEMLLPLSSAKVRALSLENHLALATVRAGRGDFDQLCCLIRIVYLAYFMRGETASGADLEPYRHAEAALNACIKRIEHDEPCLLLEREQAMVERVLVLHDEQLAAVPKFRYLAAWEQLEYFVKSNKHSPIPV
;
A
#
# COMPACT_ATOMS: atom_id res chain seq x y z
N MET A 1 20.65 -11.57 48.28
CA MET A 1 20.71 -10.88 46.98
C MET A 1 19.28 -10.67 46.47
N LYS A 2 18.78 -9.43 46.41
CA LYS A 2 17.41 -9.10 45.97
C LYS A 2 17.38 -9.04 44.44
N LYS A 3 16.54 -9.86 43.79
CA LYS A 3 16.31 -9.79 42.34
C LYS A 3 15.24 -8.72 42.07
N GLN A 4 15.63 -7.60 41.48
CA GLN A 4 14.69 -6.61 40.94
C GLN A 4 14.08 -7.19 39.66
N ALA A 5 12.76 -7.35 39.65
CA ALA A 5 12.02 -7.62 38.43
C ALA A 5 11.90 -6.30 37.64
N LEU A 6 12.52 -6.26 36.47
CA LEU A 6 12.37 -5.17 35.50
C LEU A 6 10.92 -5.17 35.01
N SER A 7 10.15 -4.17 35.46
CA SER A 7 8.79 -3.93 34.97
C SER A 7 8.86 -3.54 33.50
N ARG A 8 8.29 -4.38 32.62
CA ARG A 8 8.13 -4.06 31.19
C ARG A 8 7.17 -2.89 31.06
N PRO A 9 7.49 -1.83 30.28
CA PRO A 9 6.55 -0.74 30.07
C PRO A 9 5.29 -1.31 29.40
N GLY A 10 4.15 -1.10 30.07
CA GLY A 10 2.85 -1.50 29.54
C GLY A 10 2.64 -0.86 28.18
N ARG A 11 2.22 -1.65 27.19
CA ARG A 11 1.85 -1.17 25.86
C ARG A 11 0.79 -0.07 26.04
N PRO A 12 0.96 1.13 25.48
CA PRO A 12 0.00 2.21 25.67
C PRO A 12 -1.39 1.73 25.22
N THR A 13 -2.37 1.93 26.10
CA THR A 13 -3.77 1.57 25.87
C THR A 13 -4.28 2.37 24.68
N ARG A 14 -4.70 1.71 23.60
CA ARG A 14 -5.20 2.38 22.40
C ARG A 14 -6.48 3.15 22.73
N THR A 15 -6.61 4.37 22.22
CA THR A 15 -7.84 5.16 22.37
C THR A 15 -8.98 4.50 21.59
N LYS A 16 -10.23 4.77 21.98
CA LYS A 16 -11.41 4.24 21.29
C LYS A 16 -11.42 4.62 19.80
N GLU A 17 -11.01 5.84 19.48
CA GLU A 17 -10.89 6.32 18.10
C GLU A 17 -9.92 5.51 17.24
N MET A 18 -8.84 4.99 17.84
CA MET A 18 -7.84 4.20 17.13
C MET A 18 -8.37 2.83 16.68
N LEU A 19 -9.44 2.35 17.31
CA LEU A 19 -10.10 1.09 16.99
C LEU A 19 -11.19 1.23 15.93
N LEU A 20 -11.64 2.47 15.66
CA LEU A 20 -12.64 2.74 14.64
C LEU A 20 -12.00 2.77 13.24
N PRO A 21 -12.77 2.46 12.18
CA PRO A 21 -12.33 2.69 10.81
C PRO A 21 -12.03 4.15 10.51
N LEU A 22 -11.37 4.40 9.38
CA LEU A 22 -11.20 5.75 8.85
C LEU A 22 -12.56 6.40 8.57
N SER A 23 -12.62 7.73 8.63
CA SER A 23 -13.84 8.44 8.25
C SER A 23 -14.11 8.24 6.75
N SER A 24 -15.39 8.15 6.38
CA SER A 24 -15.78 7.95 4.97
C SER A 24 -15.24 9.05 4.05
N ALA A 25 -15.12 10.29 4.56
CA ALA A 25 -14.49 11.39 3.83
C ALA A 25 -13.00 11.14 3.54
N LYS A 26 -12.26 10.60 4.53
CA LYS A 26 -10.84 10.25 4.33
C LYS A 26 -10.68 9.09 3.36
N VAL A 27 -11.52 8.06 3.47
CA VAL A 27 -11.51 6.92 2.54
C VAL A 27 -11.73 7.41 1.10
N ARG A 28 -12.79 8.19 0.84
CA ARG A 28 -13.07 8.73 -0.50
C ARG A 28 -11.92 9.57 -1.06
N ALA A 29 -11.30 10.41 -0.23
CA ALA A 29 -10.18 11.23 -0.66
C ALA A 29 -8.97 10.39 -1.09
N LEU A 30 -8.63 9.36 -0.29
CA LEU A 30 -7.53 8.43 -0.61
C LEU A 30 -7.84 7.62 -1.88
N SER A 31 -9.03 7.03 -1.97
CA SER A 31 -9.45 6.29 -3.16
C SER A 31 -9.37 7.17 -4.42
N LEU A 32 -9.86 8.40 -4.34
CA LEU A 32 -9.81 9.34 -5.47
C LEU A 32 -8.37 9.64 -5.90
N GLU A 33 -7.48 9.97 -4.95
CA GLU A 33 -6.05 10.21 -5.22
C GLU A 33 -5.42 9.01 -5.95
N ASN A 34 -5.67 7.81 -5.43
CA ASN A 34 -5.10 6.56 -5.96
C ASN A 34 -5.59 6.27 -7.39
N HIS A 35 -6.90 6.36 -7.63
CA HIS A 35 -7.48 6.11 -8.96
C HIS A 35 -7.10 7.19 -9.97
N LEU A 36 -6.91 8.44 -9.54
CA LEU A 36 -6.41 9.52 -10.40
C LEU A 36 -4.96 9.29 -10.83
N ALA A 37 -4.11 8.75 -9.96
CA ALA A 37 -2.75 8.37 -10.33
C ALA A 37 -2.77 7.31 -11.46
N LEU A 38 -3.58 6.27 -11.32
CA LEU A 38 -3.74 5.26 -12.38
C LEU A 38 -4.34 5.86 -13.66
N ALA A 39 -5.38 6.68 -13.56
CA ALA A 39 -6.00 7.33 -14.73
C ALA A 39 -5.01 8.24 -15.49
N THR A 40 -4.10 8.90 -14.77
CA THR A 40 -3.06 9.74 -15.36
C THR A 40 -2.05 8.90 -16.17
N VAL A 41 -1.58 7.79 -15.61
CA VAL A 41 -0.71 6.84 -16.31
C VAL A 41 -1.42 6.22 -17.52
N ARG A 42 -2.70 5.81 -17.36
CA ARG A 42 -3.53 5.27 -18.44
C ARG A 42 -3.69 6.25 -19.62
N ALA A 43 -3.75 7.55 -19.33
CA ALA A 43 -3.85 8.60 -20.33
C ALA A 43 -2.50 8.94 -21.00
N GLY A 44 -1.42 8.21 -20.71
CA GLY A 44 -0.08 8.47 -21.24
C GLY A 44 0.54 9.77 -20.72
N ARG A 45 0.01 10.31 -19.62
CA ARG A 45 0.52 11.52 -18.95
C ARG A 45 1.17 11.19 -17.61
N GLY A 46 1.42 9.91 -17.35
CA GLY A 46 2.09 9.45 -16.16
C GLY A 46 3.57 9.79 -16.19
N ASP A 47 4.14 9.93 -15.01
CA ASP A 47 5.57 10.03 -14.77
C ASP A 47 5.99 9.12 -13.60
N PHE A 48 7.25 9.25 -13.20
CA PHE A 48 7.81 8.51 -12.08
C PHE A 48 7.05 8.74 -10.76
N ASP A 49 6.53 9.95 -10.52
CA ASP A 49 5.80 10.26 -9.27
C ASP A 49 4.48 9.50 -9.21
N GLN A 50 3.73 9.38 -10.32
CA GLN A 50 2.52 8.56 -10.31
C GLN A 50 2.83 7.07 -10.16
N LEU A 51 3.92 6.56 -10.74
CA LEU A 51 4.33 5.17 -10.52
C LEU A 51 4.77 4.93 -9.07
N CYS A 52 5.51 5.87 -8.47
CA CYS A 52 5.86 5.83 -7.05
C CYS A 52 4.64 5.91 -6.14
N CYS A 53 3.61 6.67 -6.52
CA CYS A 53 2.34 6.67 -5.80
C CYS A 53 1.67 5.29 -5.86
N LEU A 54 1.59 4.68 -7.05
CA LEU A 54 0.98 3.37 -7.25
C LEU A 54 1.74 2.25 -6.54
N ILE A 55 3.07 2.21 -6.60
CA ILE A 55 3.87 1.18 -5.91
C ILE A 55 3.71 1.28 -4.39
N ARG A 56 3.63 2.51 -3.86
CA ARG A 56 3.36 2.78 -2.44
C ARG A 56 2.01 2.19 -2.01
N ILE A 57 0.99 2.35 -2.84
CA ILE A 57 -0.36 1.82 -2.58
C ILE A 57 -0.34 0.28 -2.59
N VAL A 58 0.37 -0.34 -3.54
CA VAL A 58 0.54 -1.79 -3.58
C VAL A 58 1.14 -2.31 -2.26
N TYR A 59 2.16 -1.65 -1.74
CA TYR A 59 2.77 -2.03 -0.45
C TYR A 59 1.87 -1.78 0.75
N LEU A 60 1.19 -0.64 0.82
CA LEU A 60 0.22 -0.37 1.89
C LEU A 60 -0.89 -1.41 1.90
N ALA A 61 -1.42 -1.76 0.73
CA ALA A 61 -2.45 -2.78 0.59
C ALA A 61 -1.94 -4.15 1.02
N TYR A 62 -0.71 -4.50 0.64
CA TYR A 62 -0.03 -5.72 1.07
C TYR A 62 0.20 -5.79 2.59
N PHE A 63 0.58 -4.68 3.23
CA PHE A 63 0.78 -4.63 4.68
C PHE A 63 -0.54 -4.75 5.46
N MET A 64 -1.65 -4.36 4.85
CA MET A 64 -3.00 -4.51 5.40
C MET A 64 -3.73 -5.78 4.92
N ARG A 65 -3.05 -6.68 4.19
CA ARG A 65 -3.67 -7.84 3.54
C ARG A 65 -4.48 -8.76 4.46
N GLY A 66 -4.11 -8.83 5.74
CA GLY A 66 -4.78 -9.66 6.73
C GLY A 66 -6.02 -9.03 7.37
N GLU A 67 -6.35 -7.79 7.02
CA GLU A 67 -7.46 -7.04 7.63
C GLU A 67 -8.80 -7.24 6.90
N THR A 68 -8.78 -7.84 5.71
CA THR A 68 -9.98 -8.16 4.91
C THR A 68 -9.87 -9.56 4.31
N ALA A 69 -11.01 -10.20 4.02
CA ALA A 69 -11.02 -11.54 3.42
C ALA A 69 -10.48 -11.53 1.98
N SER A 70 -10.83 -10.51 1.19
CA SER A 70 -10.32 -10.30 -0.17
C SER A 70 -8.83 -9.99 -0.20
N GLY A 71 -8.29 -9.44 0.90
CA GLY A 71 -6.89 -9.06 1.03
C GLY A 71 -5.92 -10.23 1.13
N ALA A 72 -6.34 -11.41 1.56
CA ALA A 72 -5.43 -12.48 2.00
C ALA A 72 -4.52 -13.05 0.90
N ASP A 73 -5.00 -13.07 -0.35
CA ASP A 73 -4.26 -13.59 -1.50
C ASP A 73 -3.09 -12.68 -1.86
N LEU A 74 -1.91 -13.27 -2.11
CA LEU A 74 -0.69 -12.54 -2.45
C LEU A 74 -0.62 -12.17 -3.93
N GLU A 75 -1.30 -12.93 -4.79
CA GLU A 75 -1.16 -12.81 -6.24
C GLU A 75 -1.51 -11.42 -6.80
N PRO A 76 -2.57 -10.73 -6.34
CA PRO A 76 -2.87 -9.38 -6.83
C PRO A 76 -1.73 -8.40 -6.59
N TYR A 77 -1.10 -8.43 -5.41
CA TYR A 77 0.00 -7.51 -5.07
C TYR A 77 1.25 -7.81 -5.90
N ARG A 78 1.60 -9.09 -6.08
CA ARG A 78 2.75 -9.51 -6.89
C ARG A 78 2.61 -9.08 -8.34
N HIS A 79 1.43 -9.32 -8.94
CA HIS A 79 1.17 -8.93 -10.31
C HIS A 79 1.21 -7.41 -10.51
N ALA A 80 0.63 -6.65 -9.58
CA ALA A 80 0.68 -5.19 -9.64
C ALA A 80 2.09 -4.64 -9.45
N GLU A 81 2.86 -5.18 -8.49
CA GLU A 81 4.26 -4.79 -8.27
C GLU A 81 5.11 -5.09 -9.50
N ALA A 82 4.98 -6.29 -10.07
CA ALA A 82 5.72 -6.68 -11.27
C ALA A 82 5.39 -5.77 -12.47
N ALA A 83 4.11 -5.43 -12.66
CA ALA A 83 3.65 -4.52 -13.71
C ALA A 83 4.26 -3.12 -13.55
N LEU A 84 4.22 -2.56 -12.34
CA LEU A 84 4.79 -1.24 -12.07
C LEU A 84 6.32 -1.23 -12.22
N ASN A 85 7.01 -2.26 -11.73
CA ASN A 85 8.45 -2.41 -11.90
C ASN A 85 8.86 -2.57 -13.37
N ALA A 86 8.06 -3.28 -14.17
CA ALA A 86 8.28 -3.37 -15.62
C ALA A 86 8.15 -2.00 -16.29
N CYS A 87 7.15 -1.20 -15.89
CA CYS A 87 6.97 0.17 -16.39
C CYS A 87 8.13 1.09 -15.99
N ILE A 88 8.60 1.02 -14.74
CA ILE A 88 9.76 1.78 -14.26
C ILE A 88 11.00 1.44 -15.09
N LYS A 89 11.25 0.15 -15.33
CA LYS A 89 12.37 -0.30 -16.18
C LYS A 89 12.27 0.24 -17.60
N ARG A 90 11.08 0.35 -18.19
CA ARG A 90 10.90 0.95 -19.52
C ARG A 90 11.29 2.43 -19.51
N ILE A 91 10.86 3.19 -18.50
CA ILE A 91 11.24 4.60 -18.34
C ILE A 91 12.75 4.78 -18.17
N GLU A 92 13.42 3.90 -17.42
CA GLU A 92 14.88 3.90 -17.28
C GLU A 92 15.62 3.70 -18.62
N HIS A 93 14.96 3.15 -19.63
CA HIS A 93 15.46 3.02 -21.00
C HIS A 93 14.92 4.10 -21.95
N ASP A 94 14.50 5.25 -21.41
CA ASP A 94 13.94 6.40 -22.14
C ASP A 94 12.63 6.10 -22.90
N GLU A 95 11.91 5.05 -22.53
CA GLU A 95 10.58 4.78 -23.07
C GLU A 95 9.47 5.57 -22.35
N PRO A 96 8.33 5.86 -23.00
CA PRO A 96 7.20 6.51 -22.36
C PRO A 96 6.66 5.74 -21.15
N CYS A 97 6.22 6.47 -20.12
CA CYS A 97 5.53 5.92 -18.95
C CYS A 97 4.13 5.40 -19.35
N LEU A 98 4.06 4.13 -19.76
CA LEU A 98 2.84 3.46 -20.18
C LEU A 98 2.72 2.07 -19.55
N LEU A 99 1.54 1.79 -19.01
CA LEU A 99 1.12 0.45 -18.62
C LEU A 99 0.33 -0.18 -19.76
N LEU A 100 0.67 -1.42 -20.11
CA LEU A 100 -0.13 -2.24 -21.04
C LEU A 100 -1.51 -2.52 -20.44
N GLU A 101 -2.53 -2.79 -21.27
CA GLU A 101 -3.90 -3.05 -20.78
C GLU A 101 -3.97 -4.11 -19.67
N ARG A 102 -3.21 -5.20 -19.82
CA ARG A 102 -3.13 -6.23 -18.79
C ARG A 102 -2.48 -5.72 -17.51
N GLU A 103 -1.39 -4.97 -17.61
CA GLU A 103 -0.68 -4.36 -16.47
C GLU A 103 -1.60 -3.38 -15.73
N GLN A 104 -2.36 -2.56 -16.47
CA GLN A 104 -3.36 -1.65 -15.92
C GLN A 104 -4.43 -2.39 -15.11
N ALA A 105 -4.93 -3.51 -15.63
CA ALA A 105 -5.92 -4.33 -14.94
C ALA A 105 -5.37 -4.93 -13.63
N MET A 106 -4.09 -5.32 -13.60
CA MET A 106 -3.46 -5.83 -12.37
C MET A 106 -3.35 -4.75 -11.29
N VAL A 107 -2.96 -3.53 -11.69
CA VAL A 107 -2.89 -2.39 -10.75
C VAL A 107 -4.29 -2.01 -10.25
N GLU A 108 -5.28 -1.93 -11.13
CA GLU A 108 -6.67 -1.60 -10.78
C GLU A 108 -7.26 -2.60 -9.78
N ARG A 109 -6.97 -3.90 -9.94
CA ARG A 109 -7.42 -4.93 -9.01
C ARG A 109 -6.94 -4.68 -7.58
N VAL A 110 -5.69 -4.22 -7.42
CA VAL A 110 -5.16 -3.85 -6.09
C VAL A 110 -5.80 -2.56 -5.58
N LEU A 111 -6.09 -1.58 -6.44
CA LEU A 111 -6.77 -0.35 -6.00
C LEU A 111 -8.17 -0.63 -5.47
N VAL A 112 -8.96 -1.46 -6.16
CA VAL A 112 -10.31 -1.86 -5.70
C VAL A 112 -10.24 -2.62 -4.37
N LEU A 113 -9.29 -3.54 -4.24
CA LEU A 113 -9.04 -4.26 -2.99
C LEU A 113 -8.67 -3.29 -1.87
N HIS A 114 -7.81 -2.31 -2.16
CA HIS A 114 -7.37 -1.33 -1.19
C HIS A 114 -8.51 -0.40 -0.74
N ASP A 115 -9.46 -0.07 -1.62
CA ASP A 115 -10.65 0.70 -1.25
C ASP A 115 -11.50 -0.05 -0.21
N GLU A 116 -11.66 -1.37 -0.37
CA GLU A 116 -12.33 -2.22 0.61
C GLU A 116 -11.57 -2.22 1.95
N GLN A 117 -10.24 -2.36 1.90
CA GLN A 117 -9.40 -2.29 3.09
C GLN A 117 -9.54 -0.95 3.82
N LEU A 118 -9.45 0.17 3.11
CA LEU A 118 -9.56 1.51 3.71
C LEU A 118 -10.91 1.74 4.39
N ALA A 119 -11.98 1.17 3.84
CA ALA A 119 -13.32 1.25 4.43
C ALA A 119 -13.48 0.40 5.69
N ALA A 120 -12.77 -0.73 5.80
CA ALA A 120 -12.95 -1.71 6.87
C ALA A 120 -11.91 -1.58 8.01
N VAL A 121 -10.69 -1.17 7.67
CA VAL A 121 -9.53 -1.31 8.56
C VAL A 121 -9.58 -0.32 9.74
N PRO A 122 -9.31 -0.77 10.98
CA PRO A 122 -9.13 0.14 12.11
C PRO A 122 -8.00 1.14 11.87
N LYS A 123 -8.16 2.38 12.33
CA LYS A 123 -7.17 3.45 12.17
C LYS A 123 -5.76 3.05 12.60
N PHE A 124 -5.61 2.30 13.69
CA PHE A 124 -4.29 1.86 14.16
C PHE A 124 -3.57 0.91 13.20
N ARG A 125 -4.32 0.12 12.41
CA ARG A 125 -3.77 -0.81 11.42
C ARG A 125 -3.32 -0.09 10.17
N TYR A 126 -4.11 0.89 9.73
CA TYR A 126 -3.70 1.81 8.68
C TYR A 126 -2.38 2.53 9.04
N LEU A 127 -2.28 3.08 10.26
CA LEU A 127 -1.04 3.72 10.72
C LEU A 127 0.14 2.74 10.82
N ALA A 128 -0.09 1.53 11.31
CA ALA A 128 0.94 0.49 11.35
C ALA A 128 1.46 0.12 9.94
N ALA A 129 0.59 0.08 8.93
CA ALA A 129 1.00 -0.15 7.54
C ALA A 129 1.90 0.97 7.01
N TRP A 130 1.62 2.23 7.37
CA TRP A 130 2.50 3.36 7.07
C TRP A 130 3.87 3.25 7.76
N GLU A 131 3.90 2.89 9.05
CA GLU A 131 5.15 2.66 9.77
C GLU A 131 5.99 1.55 9.10
N GLN A 132 5.35 0.46 8.66
CA GLN A 132 6.00 -0.63 7.94
C GLN A 132 6.57 -0.18 6.59
N LEU A 133 5.83 0.64 5.84
CA LEU A 133 6.28 1.23 4.60
C LEU A 133 7.48 2.16 4.81
N GLU A 134 7.43 3.05 5.80
CA GLU A 134 8.55 3.93 6.11
C GLU A 134 9.81 3.17 6.51
N TYR A 135 9.65 2.11 7.32
CA TYR A 135 10.75 1.23 7.69
C TYR A 135 11.32 0.51 6.46
N PHE A 136 10.44 0.01 5.59
CA PHE A 136 10.84 -0.65 4.34
C PHE A 136 11.69 0.29 3.46
N VAL A 137 11.20 1.50 3.19
CA VAL A 137 11.91 2.51 2.38
C VAL A 137 13.29 2.83 2.97
N LYS A 138 13.42 2.91 4.30
CA LYS A 138 14.70 3.15 4.97
C LYS A 138 15.65 1.94 4.96
N SER A 139 15.12 0.72 4.83
CA SER A 139 15.88 -0.51 5.03
C SER A 139 16.72 -0.95 3.83
N ASN A 140 16.57 -0.30 2.66
CA ASN A 140 17.23 -0.65 1.40
C ASN A 140 17.10 -2.15 1.00
N LYS A 141 16.02 -2.80 1.45
CA LYS A 141 15.73 -4.21 1.17
C LYS A 141 15.01 -4.35 -0.18
N HIS A 142 15.10 -5.55 -0.78
CA HIS A 142 14.23 -5.95 -1.89
C HIS A 142 12.75 -5.96 -1.48
N SER A 143 11.86 -6.13 -2.47
CA SER A 143 10.39 -6.18 -2.30
C SER A 143 9.92 -6.74 -0.95
N PRO A 144 8.96 -6.08 -0.27
CA PRO A 144 8.36 -6.61 0.95
C PRO A 144 7.38 -7.76 0.68
N ILE A 145 7.01 -7.98 -0.59
CA ILE A 145 6.11 -9.04 -1.04
C ILE A 145 6.97 -10.28 -1.30
N PRO A 146 6.73 -11.40 -0.60
CA PRO A 146 7.50 -12.62 -0.81
C PRO A 146 7.36 -13.11 -2.26
N VAL A 147 8.33 -13.92 -2.72
CA VAL A 147 8.26 -14.65 -4.01
C VAL A 147 7.55 -15.99 -3.84
#